data_AF-A0A8C2V4C0-F1
#
_entry.id   AF-A0A8C2V4C0-F1
#
_cell.length_a   1.000
_cell.length_b   1.000
_cell.length_c   1.000
_cell.angle_alpha   90.00
_cell.angle_beta   90.00
_cell.angle_gamma   90.00
#
_symmetry.space_group_name_H-M   'P 1'
#
loop_
_entity.id
_entity.type
_entity.pdbx_description
1 polymer ?
#
loop_
_entity_poly.entity_id
_entity_poly.type
_entity_poly.pdbx_seq_one_letter_code
_entity_poly.pdbx_strand_id
1 'polypeptide(L)'
;MAPSVFALTRLLNAGVRPGFLRTAAPGAAWPSDRALGGAAVPAVGEPEGGGDSQRKLLDEPLRHSDFFKVKELFSMKSLFDARVHLGHKAGCRHRFMEPYIFGSRLDQDIIDLEQTASHLQLALNFTAHVAYRKGIILFVSRNRQFSHLIENMAQDCGEYAHTRYFKGGLLTNASLLFGPTVRLPDLIIFLHTLNNVFEPHVAVRDAAKMNIPTVGVVDTNCNPCLITYPIPGNDDSPSSVHLYCRLFRITINRAKEKRRQMEALLRLQDPERATGQPDPLPQQS
;
A
#
# COMPACT_ATOMS: atom_id res chain seq x y z
N MET A 1 -38.93 62.29 -20.13
CA MET A 1 -39.86 61.77 -21.16
C MET A 1 -39.47 60.34 -21.50
N ALA A 2 -40.08 59.36 -20.86
CA ALA A 2 -40.52 58.11 -21.50
C ALA A 2 -42.03 58.30 -21.81
N PRO A 3 -42.71 57.53 -22.69
CA PRO A 3 -42.82 56.05 -22.70
C PRO A 3 -42.81 55.51 -24.16
N SER A 4 -43.07 54.26 -24.57
CA SER A 4 -44.00 53.21 -24.13
C SER A 4 -43.61 51.86 -24.80
N VAL A 5 -43.47 50.75 -24.07
CA VAL A 5 -44.52 49.75 -23.74
C VAL A 5 -44.80 48.76 -24.88
N PHE A 6 -44.36 47.51 -24.69
CA PHE A 6 -45.15 46.34 -25.08
C PHE A 6 -45.36 45.49 -23.84
N ALA A 7 -46.61 45.46 -23.39
CA ALA A 7 -47.12 44.62 -22.33
C ALA A 7 -47.96 43.52 -22.99
N LEU A 8 -47.88 42.29 -22.48
CA LEU A 8 -49.06 41.44 -22.39
C LEU A 8 -48.93 40.43 -21.26
N THR A 9 -49.51 40.83 -20.14
CA THR A 9 -49.83 40.04 -18.95
C THR A 9 -51.16 39.30 -19.18
N ARG A 10 -51.22 38.01 -18.83
CA ARG A 10 -52.42 37.23 -18.47
C ARG A 10 -51.90 35.99 -17.73
N LEU A 11 -52.42 35.49 -16.61
CA LEU A 11 -53.53 35.84 -15.75
C LEU A 11 -53.32 35.02 -14.45
N LEU A 12 -53.53 35.64 -13.30
CA LEU A 12 -53.60 35.01 -11.98
C LEU A 12 -54.88 34.15 -11.82
N ASN A 13 -54.83 33.25 -10.83
CA ASN A 13 -55.94 32.67 -10.06
C ASN A 13 -56.70 31.44 -10.61
N ALA A 14 -56.34 30.28 -10.06
CA ALA A 14 -57.27 29.29 -9.49
C ALA A 14 -56.47 28.53 -8.42
N GLY A 15 -56.72 28.67 -7.13
CA GLY A 15 -57.99 28.30 -6.52
C GLY A 15 -57.73 27.05 -5.68
N VAL A 16 -57.09 27.24 -4.52
CA VAL A 16 -57.04 26.23 -3.45
C VAL A 16 -58.49 25.88 -3.10
N ARG A 17 -58.87 24.61 -3.23
CA ARG A 17 -60.08 24.09 -2.60
C ARG A 17 -59.80 22.81 -1.81
N PRO A 18 -60.53 22.62 -0.69
CA PRO A 18 -60.16 21.73 0.39
C PRO A 18 -60.95 20.41 0.32
N GLY A 19 -60.50 19.44 1.11
CA GLY A 19 -61.34 18.35 1.60
C GLY A 19 -61.05 17.00 0.96
N PHE A 20 -60.32 16.16 1.70
CA PHE A 20 -60.78 14.82 2.09
C PHE A 20 -59.85 14.31 3.20
N LEU A 21 -60.04 14.85 4.41
CA LEU A 21 -59.55 14.19 5.62
C LEU A 21 -60.39 12.93 5.83
N ARG A 22 -59.75 11.76 5.74
CA ARG A 22 -60.29 10.52 6.29
C ARG A 22 -59.59 10.28 7.63
N THR A 23 -60.42 10.29 8.66
CA THR A 23 -60.14 9.97 10.06
C THR A 23 -59.49 8.60 10.25
N ALA A 24 -58.43 8.53 11.06
CA ALA A 24 -58.00 7.33 11.76
C ALA A 24 -57.82 7.67 13.25
N ALA A 25 -58.45 6.85 14.09
CA ALA A 25 -58.58 6.98 15.55
C ALA A 25 -57.25 6.77 16.30
N PRO A 26 -57.13 7.20 17.57
CA PRO A 26 -55.90 7.12 18.33
C PRO A 26 -55.66 5.67 18.80
N GLY A 27 -54.61 5.05 18.28
CA GLY A 27 -54.15 3.71 18.66
C GLY A 27 -53.11 3.77 19.78
N ALA A 28 -53.48 3.14 20.89
CA ALA A 28 -52.73 2.74 22.08
C ALA A 28 -51.20 2.94 22.15
N ALA A 29 -50.79 3.51 23.29
CA ALA A 29 -49.43 3.58 23.81
C ALA A 29 -48.74 2.20 23.82
N TRP A 30 -47.47 2.18 23.40
CA TRP A 30 -46.61 1.02 23.55
C TRP A 30 -46.07 0.97 24.98
N PRO A 31 -46.12 -0.17 25.68
CA PRO A 31 -45.56 -0.27 27.01
C PRO A 31 -44.02 -0.24 26.93
N SER A 32 -43.44 0.77 27.58
CA SER A 32 -42.08 0.72 28.10
C SER A 32 -42.04 -0.31 29.22
N ASP A 33 -41.28 -1.39 29.01
CA ASP A 33 -40.52 -2.14 30.02
C ASP A 33 -40.39 -3.59 29.57
N ARG A 34 -39.30 -3.85 28.85
CA ARG A 34 -38.70 -5.18 28.82
C ARG A 34 -37.21 -5.00 29.06
N ALA A 35 -36.82 -5.22 30.31
CA ALA A 35 -35.45 -5.40 30.72
C ALA A 35 -34.83 -6.55 29.90
N LEU A 36 -34.09 -6.20 28.85
CA LEU A 36 -33.15 -7.11 28.21
C LEU A 36 -31.88 -7.05 29.06
N GLY A 37 -31.71 -8.09 29.88
CA GLY A 37 -30.50 -8.31 30.65
C GLY A 37 -29.29 -8.25 29.73
N GLY A 38 -28.40 -7.30 29.99
CA GLY A 38 -27.09 -7.25 29.37
C GLY A 38 -26.31 -8.49 29.78
N ALA A 39 -26.28 -9.49 28.90
CA ALA A 39 -25.24 -10.51 28.97
C ALA A 39 -23.92 -9.79 28.66
N ALA A 40 -23.07 -9.67 29.69
CA ALA A 40 -21.71 -9.23 29.51
C ALA A 40 -21.05 -10.11 28.44
N VAL A 41 -20.52 -9.47 27.40
CA VAL A 41 -19.66 -10.15 26.42
C VAL A 41 -18.55 -10.81 27.22
N PRO A 42 -18.37 -12.14 27.16
CA PRO A 42 -17.30 -12.77 27.88
C PRO A 42 -15.99 -12.19 27.33
N ALA A 43 -15.21 -11.58 28.22
CA ALA A 43 -13.86 -11.14 27.90
C ALA A 43 -13.15 -12.34 27.28
N VAL A 44 -12.73 -12.20 26.02
CA VAL A 44 -11.90 -13.17 25.33
C VAL A 44 -10.65 -13.34 26.19
N GLY A 45 -10.55 -14.47 26.88
CA GLY A 45 -9.40 -14.80 27.70
C GLY A 45 -8.13 -14.67 26.87
N GLU A 46 -7.20 -13.85 27.33
CA GLU A 46 -5.89 -13.78 26.71
C GLU A 46 -5.24 -15.16 26.80
N PRO A 47 -4.63 -15.68 25.72
CA PRO A 47 -3.87 -16.91 25.80
C PRO A 47 -2.62 -16.66 26.66
N GLU A 48 -2.70 -17.10 27.91
CA GLU A 48 -1.64 -17.07 28.90
C GLU A 48 -0.36 -17.75 28.37
N GLY A 49 0.77 -17.03 28.43
CA GLY A 49 2.14 -17.57 28.41
C GLY A 49 2.88 -17.57 27.07
N GLY A 50 2.23 -17.79 25.92
CA GLY A 50 2.92 -17.96 24.63
C GLY A 50 3.06 -16.70 23.76
N GLY A 51 2.08 -15.79 23.83
CA GLY A 51 1.92 -14.69 22.87
C GLY A 51 2.74 -13.44 23.14
N ASP A 52 3.21 -13.22 24.37
CA ASP A 52 3.77 -11.92 24.78
C ASP A 52 5.15 -11.65 24.14
N SER A 53 6.07 -12.62 24.13
CA SER A 53 7.39 -12.46 23.49
C SER A 53 7.28 -12.23 21.97
N GLN A 54 6.30 -12.88 21.32
CA GLN A 54 6.08 -12.73 19.88
C GLN A 54 5.39 -11.41 19.53
N ARG A 55 4.45 -10.94 20.37
CA ARG A 55 3.86 -9.60 20.25
C ARG A 55 4.93 -8.53 20.43
N LYS A 56 5.75 -8.62 21.49
CA LYS A 56 6.88 -7.71 21.74
C LYS A 56 7.81 -7.60 20.54
N LEU A 57 8.19 -8.73 19.95
CA LEU A 57 9.04 -8.76 18.76
C LEU A 57 8.43 -8.00 17.57
N LEU A 58 7.11 -8.11 17.37
CA LEU A 58 6.42 -7.51 16.22
C LEU A 58 6.05 -6.04 16.43
N ASP A 59 5.85 -5.63 17.68
CA ASP A 59 5.39 -4.29 18.06
C ASP A 59 6.54 -3.33 18.37
N GLU A 60 7.67 -3.82 18.87
CA GLU A 60 8.84 -2.99 19.18
C GLU A 60 9.34 -2.16 17.98
N PRO A 61 9.49 -2.73 16.75
CA PRO A 61 9.92 -1.94 15.60
C PRO A 61 8.96 -0.80 15.24
N LEU A 62 7.66 -0.93 15.54
CA LEU A 62 6.64 0.07 15.20
C LEU A 62 6.69 1.30 16.10
N ARG A 63 7.35 1.22 17.26
CA ARG A 63 7.48 2.34 18.19
C ARG A 63 8.51 3.38 17.73
N HIS A 64 9.39 2.99 16.82
CA HIS A 64 10.47 3.84 16.33
C HIS A 64 10.20 4.28 14.89
N SER A 65 10.33 5.57 14.62
CA SER A 65 10.07 6.12 13.28
C SER A 65 11.06 5.64 12.21
N ASP A 66 12.29 5.31 12.61
CA ASP A 66 13.33 4.81 11.70
C ASP A 66 14.14 3.69 12.38
N PHE A 67 13.47 2.57 12.66
CA PHE A 67 14.08 1.41 13.33
C PHE A 67 15.23 0.78 12.52
N PHE A 68 15.12 0.80 11.19
CA PHE A 68 16.08 0.16 10.28
C PHE A 68 17.14 1.12 9.73
N LYS A 69 17.12 2.40 10.16
CA LYS A 69 18.01 3.47 9.68
C LYS A 69 17.98 3.59 8.16
N VAL A 70 16.79 3.68 7.56
CA VAL A 70 16.63 3.79 6.10
C VAL A 70 17.07 5.16 5.57
N LYS A 71 17.02 6.21 6.40
CA LYS A 71 17.41 7.57 6.01
C LYS A 71 18.87 7.70 5.57
N GLU A 72 19.77 6.91 6.14
CA GLU A 72 21.20 6.99 5.81
C GLU A 72 21.55 6.34 4.45
N LEU A 73 20.62 5.59 3.87
CA LEU A 73 20.86 4.82 2.64
C LEU A 73 20.99 5.70 1.39
N PHE A 74 20.35 6.87 1.41
CA PHE A 74 20.33 7.79 0.29
C PHE A 74 20.45 9.24 0.77
N SER A 75 20.90 10.10 -0.14
CA SER A 75 20.95 11.54 0.05
C SER A 75 20.28 12.23 -1.14
N MET A 76 19.81 13.46 -0.97
CA MET A 76 19.33 14.28 -2.08
C MET A 76 20.36 14.35 -3.21
N LYS A 77 21.64 14.44 -2.86
CA LYS A 77 22.75 14.40 -3.83
C LYS A 77 22.77 13.09 -4.61
N SER A 78 22.60 11.94 -3.96
CA SER A 78 22.60 10.65 -4.66
C SER A 78 21.40 10.49 -5.59
N LEU A 79 20.23 11.01 -5.21
CA LEU A 79 19.05 11.02 -6.09
C LEU A 79 19.28 11.91 -7.32
N PHE A 80 19.89 13.07 -7.10
CA PHE A 80 20.24 13.99 -8.17
C PHE A 80 21.26 13.39 -9.15
N ASP A 81 22.37 12.85 -8.64
CA ASP A 81 23.45 12.23 -9.41
C ASP A 81 22.93 11.01 -10.22
N ALA A 82 21.96 10.27 -9.67
CA ALA A 82 21.30 9.15 -10.34
C ALA A 82 20.22 9.57 -11.35
N ARG A 83 20.03 10.87 -11.58
CA ARG A 83 19.07 11.45 -12.55
C ARG A 83 17.60 11.12 -12.26
N VAL A 84 17.26 10.93 -10.97
CA VAL A 84 15.90 10.62 -10.51
C VAL A 84 14.92 11.77 -10.78
N HIS A 85 15.42 12.99 -10.84
CA HIS A 85 14.62 14.21 -11.06
C HIS A 85 14.17 14.40 -12.51
N LEU A 86 14.71 13.65 -13.49
CA LEU A 86 14.34 13.81 -14.88
C LEU A 86 13.02 13.10 -15.17
N GLY A 87 12.03 13.83 -15.64
CA GLY A 87 10.78 13.28 -16.17
C GLY A 87 10.72 13.30 -17.70
N HIS A 88 9.55 12.94 -18.21
CA HIS A 88 9.19 13.00 -19.62
C HIS A 88 8.89 14.44 -20.09
N LYS A 89 8.51 14.57 -21.37
CA LYS A 89 8.06 15.86 -21.92
C LYS A 89 6.72 16.29 -21.31
N ALA A 90 6.49 17.60 -21.23
CA ALA A 90 5.24 18.17 -20.72
C ALA A 90 3.96 17.63 -21.42
N GLY A 91 4.06 17.24 -22.70
CA GLY A 91 2.94 16.64 -23.44
C GLY A 91 2.58 15.20 -23.00
N CYS A 92 3.49 14.51 -22.31
CA CYS A 92 3.25 13.17 -21.75
C CYS A 92 2.84 13.24 -20.27
N ARG A 93 2.74 14.44 -19.69
CA ARG A 93 2.45 14.64 -18.27
C ARG A 93 1.06 14.13 -17.90
N HIS A 94 0.99 13.34 -16.86
CA HIS A 94 -0.24 12.90 -16.25
C HIS A 94 -0.74 13.94 -15.25
N ARG A 95 -2.06 14.24 -15.25
CA ARG A 95 -2.67 15.27 -14.40
C ARG A 95 -2.41 15.04 -12.90
N PHE A 96 -2.47 13.80 -12.43
CA PHE A 96 -2.21 13.47 -11.02
C PHE A 96 -0.73 13.51 -10.63
N MET A 97 0.19 13.68 -11.59
CA MET A 97 1.61 13.87 -11.31
C MET A 97 2.00 15.34 -11.15
N GLU A 98 1.12 16.29 -11.51
CA GLU A 98 1.37 17.73 -11.38
C GLU A 98 1.88 18.16 -9.98
N PRO A 99 1.34 17.66 -8.84
CA PRO A 99 1.82 18.06 -7.51
C PRO A 99 3.27 17.63 -7.19
N TYR A 100 3.75 16.57 -7.86
CA TYR A 100 5.09 16.02 -7.66
C TYR A 100 6.13 16.60 -8.62
N ILE A 101 5.69 17.43 -9.58
CA ILE A 101 6.56 18.07 -10.57
C ILE A 101 6.95 19.45 -10.04
N PHE A 102 8.26 19.66 -9.87
CA PHE A 102 8.83 20.93 -9.44
C PHE A 102 8.68 22.01 -10.52
N GLY A 103 8.88 21.65 -11.78
CA GLY A 103 8.78 22.58 -12.91
C GLY A 103 9.09 21.91 -14.24
N SER A 104 9.19 22.70 -15.30
CA SER A 104 9.55 22.23 -16.64
C SER A 104 10.69 23.09 -17.20
N ARG A 105 11.71 22.44 -17.77
CA ARG A 105 12.87 23.08 -18.40
C ARG A 105 12.98 22.58 -19.83
N LEU A 106 12.87 23.48 -20.81
CA LEU A 106 12.91 23.13 -22.24
C LEU A 106 11.91 22.00 -22.58
N ASP A 107 10.67 22.15 -22.11
CA ASP A 107 9.58 21.18 -22.22
C ASP A 107 9.83 19.79 -21.61
N GLN A 108 10.90 19.64 -20.82
CA GLN A 108 11.16 18.44 -20.02
C GLN A 108 10.80 18.70 -18.56
N ASP A 109 10.01 17.80 -17.99
CA ASP A 109 9.55 17.92 -16.62
C ASP A 109 10.64 17.53 -15.63
N ILE A 110 10.67 18.24 -14.51
CA ILE A 110 11.59 18.04 -13.40
C ILE A 110 10.78 17.64 -12.17
N ILE A 111 11.04 16.45 -11.65
CA ILE A 111 10.40 15.91 -10.45
C ILE A 111 11.03 16.53 -9.20
N ASP A 112 10.19 16.84 -8.21
CA ASP A 112 10.61 17.39 -6.92
C ASP A 112 11.28 16.31 -6.04
N LEU A 113 12.60 16.40 -5.88
CA LEU A 113 13.39 15.44 -5.11
C LEU A 113 13.14 15.50 -3.60
N GLU A 114 12.65 16.61 -3.04
CA GLU A 114 12.34 16.68 -1.61
C GLU A 114 11.10 15.81 -1.30
N GLN A 115 10.10 15.89 -2.17
CA GLN A 115 8.94 15.01 -2.12
C GLN A 115 9.35 13.57 -2.41
N THR A 116 10.19 13.31 -3.42
CA THR A 116 10.72 11.96 -3.69
C THR A 116 11.41 11.37 -2.47
N ALA A 117 12.27 12.13 -1.80
CA ALA A 117 13.01 11.66 -0.62
C ALA A 117 12.06 11.25 0.52
N SER A 118 11.03 12.06 0.77
CA SER A 118 10.03 11.77 1.80
C SER A 118 9.23 10.50 1.50
N HIS A 119 8.76 10.35 0.26
CA HIS A 119 8.00 9.17 -0.18
C HIS A 119 8.88 7.91 -0.22
N LEU A 120 10.11 8.03 -0.69
CA LEU A 120 11.08 6.94 -0.73
C LEU A 120 11.40 6.45 0.69
N GLN A 121 11.56 7.36 1.66
CA GLN A 121 11.78 6.99 3.05
C GLN A 121 10.61 6.16 3.60
N LEU A 122 9.36 6.59 3.37
CA LEU A 122 8.17 5.86 3.81
C LEU A 122 8.09 4.48 3.14
N ALA A 123 8.35 4.40 1.83
CA ALA A 123 8.33 3.16 1.08
C ALA A 123 9.41 2.16 1.52
N LEU A 124 10.64 2.63 1.77
CA LEU A 124 11.73 1.79 2.29
C LEU A 124 11.42 1.32 3.71
N ASN A 125 10.90 2.20 4.57
CA ASN A 125 10.52 1.81 5.93
C ASN A 125 9.41 0.74 5.91
N PHE A 126 8.37 0.94 5.10
CA PHE A 126 7.28 -0.02 4.94
C PHE A 126 7.79 -1.38 4.42
N THR A 127 8.62 -1.36 3.37
CA THR A 127 9.27 -2.57 2.83
C THR A 127 10.10 -3.30 3.90
N ALA A 128 10.86 -2.57 4.71
CA ALA A 128 11.65 -3.13 5.79
C ALA A 128 10.77 -3.81 6.86
N HIS A 129 9.65 -3.19 7.25
CA HIS A 129 8.72 -3.79 8.19
C HIS A 129 8.07 -5.07 7.65
N VAL A 130 7.70 -5.12 6.36
CA VAL A 130 7.15 -6.33 5.72
C VAL A 130 8.20 -7.44 5.70
N ALA A 131 9.44 -7.14 5.30
CA ALA A 131 10.54 -8.10 5.30
C ALA A 131 10.85 -8.62 6.72
N TYR A 132 10.86 -7.74 7.73
CA TYR A 132 11.06 -8.12 9.14
C TYR A 132 9.96 -9.06 9.65
N ARG A 133 8.73 -8.92 9.15
CA ARG A 133 7.58 -9.77 9.48
C ARG A 133 7.52 -11.07 8.66
N LYS A 134 8.56 -11.37 7.86
CA LYS A 134 8.59 -12.55 6.97
C LYS A 134 7.42 -12.53 5.96
N GLY A 135 7.06 -11.33 5.50
CA GLY A 135 6.11 -11.14 4.43
C GLY A 135 6.71 -11.46 3.06
N ILE A 136 5.88 -11.88 2.12
CA ILE A 136 6.30 -12.19 0.75
C ILE A 136 6.34 -10.89 -0.06
N ILE A 137 7.49 -10.55 -0.64
CA ILE A 137 7.65 -9.38 -1.50
C ILE A 137 7.77 -9.83 -2.96
N LEU A 138 6.97 -9.21 -3.84
CA LEU A 138 7.00 -9.45 -5.28
C LEU A 138 7.42 -8.18 -6.04
N PHE A 139 8.55 -8.23 -6.73
CA PHE A 139 8.98 -7.18 -7.65
C PHE A 139 8.31 -7.33 -9.00
N VAL A 140 7.71 -6.26 -9.52
CA VAL A 140 7.06 -6.24 -10.84
C VAL A 140 7.68 -5.17 -11.72
N SER A 141 7.99 -5.53 -12.96
CA SER A 141 8.49 -4.62 -13.98
C SER A 141 8.24 -5.20 -15.37
N ARG A 142 7.75 -4.43 -16.33
CA ARG A 142 7.62 -4.89 -17.73
C ARG A 142 8.77 -4.45 -18.62
N ASN A 143 9.61 -3.54 -18.15
CA ASN A 143 10.74 -3.05 -18.90
C ASN A 143 11.77 -4.18 -19.10
N ARG A 144 11.98 -4.55 -20.37
CA ARG A 144 12.88 -5.63 -20.77
C ARG A 144 14.36 -5.28 -20.53
N GLN A 145 14.71 -3.99 -20.50
CA GLN A 145 16.09 -3.53 -20.32
C GLN A 145 16.65 -3.95 -18.97
N PHE A 146 15.85 -3.84 -17.91
CA PHE A 146 16.28 -4.10 -16.53
C PHE A 146 15.81 -5.45 -15.98
N SER A 147 15.21 -6.29 -16.82
CA SER A 147 14.61 -7.55 -16.38
C SER A 147 15.60 -8.45 -15.64
N HIS A 148 16.79 -8.64 -16.21
CA HIS A 148 17.82 -9.48 -15.61
C HIS A 148 18.35 -8.91 -14.28
N LEU A 149 18.51 -7.58 -14.21
CA LEU A 149 18.94 -6.89 -12.99
C LEU A 149 17.95 -7.12 -11.84
N ILE A 150 16.66 -7.03 -12.12
CA ILE A 150 15.59 -7.18 -11.12
C ILE A 150 15.45 -8.63 -10.68
N GLU A 151 15.54 -9.59 -11.62
CA GLU A 151 15.54 -11.02 -11.32
C GLU A 151 16.72 -11.41 -10.41
N ASN A 152 17.94 -10.97 -10.75
CA ASN A 152 19.12 -11.23 -9.93
C ASN A 152 19.00 -10.58 -8.55
N MET A 153 18.55 -9.33 -8.47
CA MET A 153 18.32 -8.65 -7.21
C MET A 153 17.32 -9.40 -6.32
N ALA A 154 16.20 -9.86 -6.89
CA ALA A 154 15.20 -10.61 -6.13
C ALA A 154 15.78 -11.93 -5.61
N GLN A 155 16.54 -12.65 -6.45
CA GLN A 155 17.25 -13.87 -6.05
C GLN A 155 18.26 -13.60 -4.93
N ASP A 156 19.06 -12.53 -5.02
CA ASP A 156 20.03 -12.11 -4.00
C ASP A 156 19.36 -11.80 -2.65
N CYS A 157 18.18 -11.16 -2.69
CA CYS A 157 17.41 -10.86 -1.49
C CYS A 157 16.69 -12.08 -0.91
N GLY A 158 16.52 -13.15 -1.68
CA GLY A 158 15.61 -14.25 -1.38
C GLY A 158 14.14 -13.79 -1.39
N GLU A 159 13.76 -12.97 -2.37
CA GLU A 159 12.41 -12.50 -2.66
C GLU A 159 12.02 -12.89 -4.11
N TYR A 160 10.80 -12.57 -4.52
CA TYR A 160 10.27 -12.98 -5.83
C TYR A 160 10.23 -11.81 -6.82
N ALA A 161 10.38 -12.12 -8.10
CA ALA A 161 10.19 -11.14 -9.17
C ALA A 161 9.32 -11.72 -10.30
N HIS A 162 8.45 -10.87 -10.85
CA HIS A 162 7.68 -11.13 -12.06
C HIS A 162 7.93 -10.01 -13.07
N THR A 163 8.86 -10.28 -13.99
CA THR A 163 9.28 -9.32 -15.03
C THR A 163 8.73 -9.67 -16.43
N ARG A 164 8.16 -10.88 -16.57
CA ARG A 164 7.64 -11.42 -17.83
C ARG A 164 6.22 -10.96 -18.09
N TYR A 165 5.63 -11.44 -19.17
CA TYR A 165 4.23 -11.17 -19.49
C TYR A 165 3.33 -11.53 -18.30
N PHE A 166 2.51 -10.58 -17.86
CA PHE A 166 1.59 -10.77 -16.75
C PHE A 166 0.29 -11.35 -17.26
N LYS A 167 0.08 -12.66 -17.04
CA LYS A 167 -1.17 -13.32 -17.42
C LYS A 167 -2.32 -12.73 -16.58
N GLY A 168 -3.43 -12.43 -17.23
CA GLY A 168 -4.62 -11.95 -16.53
C GLY A 168 -5.07 -12.96 -15.47
N GLY A 169 -5.41 -12.47 -14.28
CA GLY A 169 -5.90 -13.30 -13.18
C GLY A 169 -4.84 -14.01 -12.35
N LEU A 170 -3.55 -13.68 -12.50
CA LEU A 170 -2.48 -14.25 -11.66
C LEU A 170 -2.72 -14.06 -10.15
N LEU A 171 -3.24 -12.89 -9.75
CA LEU A 171 -3.57 -12.61 -8.34
C LEU A 171 -5.01 -12.98 -8.00
N THR A 172 -5.97 -12.59 -8.85
CA THR A 172 -7.41 -12.75 -8.55
C THR A 172 -7.90 -14.20 -8.69
N ASN A 173 -7.26 -15.01 -9.53
CA ASN A 173 -7.59 -16.42 -9.76
C ASN A 173 -6.42 -17.34 -9.40
N ALA A 174 -5.64 -16.96 -8.38
CA ALA A 174 -4.46 -17.70 -7.96
C ALA A 174 -4.79 -19.13 -7.52
N SER A 175 -5.93 -19.34 -6.84
CA SER A 175 -6.33 -20.66 -6.35
C SER A 175 -6.53 -21.70 -7.46
N LEU A 176 -6.97 -21.26 -8.64
CA LEU A 176 -7.13 -22.14 -9.80
C LEU A 176 -5.82 -22.32 -10.58
N LEU A 177 -5.02 -21.25 -10.69
CA LEU A 177 -3.79 -21.27 -11.48
C LEU A 177 -2.64 -22.00 -10.78
N PHE A 178 -2.51 -21.83 -9.47
CA PHE A 178 -1.39 -22.33 -8.67
C PHE A 178 -1.81 -23.43 -7.68
N GLY A 179 -3.09 -23.51 -7.33
CA GLY A 179 -3.64 -24.46 -6.38
C GLY A 179 -4.26 -23.79 -5.14
N PRO A 180 -5.05 -24.54 -4.35
CA PRO A 180 -5.89 -23.97 -3.29
C PRO A 180 -5.11 -23.43 -2.08
N THR A 181 -3.90 -23.93 -1.81
CA THR A 181 -3.10 -23.60 -0.60
C THR A 181 -2.02 -22.55 -0.85
N VAL A 182 -2.18 -21.73 -1.89
CA VAL A 182 -1.15 -20.76 -2.30
C VAL A 182 -1.26 -19.48 -1.46
N ARG A 183 -0.13 -19.07 -0.88
CA ARG A 183 0.00 -17.77 -0.20
C ARG A 183 0.37 -16.69 -1.21
N LEU A 184 -0.46 -15.66 -1.27
CA LEU A 184 -0.24 -14.49 -2.11
C LEU A 184 0.86 -13.57 -1.55
N PRO A 185 1.45 -12.69 -2.38
CA PRO A 185 2.39 -11.68 -1.90
C PRO A 185 1.71 -10.71 -0.93
N ASP A 186 2.41 -10.37 0.15
CA ASP A 186 1.95 -9.41 1.14
C ASP A 186 2.31 -7.96 0.73
N LEU A 187 3.30 -7.80 -0.16
CA LEU A 187 3.71 -6.52 -0.72
C LEU A 187 4.13 -6.68 -2.18
N ILE A 188 3.67 -5.77 -3.03
CA ILE A 188 4.12 -5.68 -4.42
C ILE A 188 4.88 -4.38 -4.64
N ILE A 189 6.07 -4.48 -5.23
CA ILE A 189 6.93 -3.35 -5.55
C ILE A 189 7.03 -3.21 -7.06
N PHE A 190 6.55 -2.08 -7.59
CA PHE A 190 6.65 -1.73 -8.99
C PHE A 190 7.90 -0.87 -9.23
N LEU A 191 8.84 -1.37 -10.03
CA LEU A 191 9.92 -0.52 -10.53
C LEU A 191 9.51 0.26 -11.78
N HIS A 192 8.56 -0.27 -12.55
CA HIS A 192 7.91 0.43 -13.64
C HIS A 192 6.42 0.14 -13.52
N THR A 193 5.59 1.18 -13.49
CA THR A 193 4.14 1.05 -13.30
C THR A 193 3.38 0.93 -14.62
N LEU A 194 4.02 1.30 -15.73
CA LEU A 194 3.50 1.13 -17.08
C LEU A 194 3.98 -0.17 -17.73
N ASN A 195 3.18 -0.66 -18.68
CA ASN A 195 3.56 -1.74 -19.58
C ASN A 195 4.20 -1.21 -20.87
N ASN A 196 4.57 -2.11 -21.78
CA ASN A 196 5.22 -1.75 -23.06
C ASN A 196 4.32 -0.95 -24.03
N VAL A 197 3.04 -0.78 -23.70
CA VAL A 197 2.04 -0.04 -24.49
C VAL A 197 1.64 1.27 -23.77
N PHE A 198 2.41 1.67 -22.75
CA PHE A 198 2.16 2.87 -21.94
C PHE A 198 0.80 2.86 -21.21
N GLU A 199 0.27 1.68 -20.90
CA GLU A 199 -0.92 1.53 -20.07
C GLU A 199 -0.54 1.11 -18.64
N PRO A 200 -1.34 1.49 -17.62
CA PRO A 200 -1.15 1.04 -16.25
C PRO A 200 -1.09 -0.49 -16.16
N HIS A 201 -0.08 -1.00 -15.44
CA HIS A 201 0.10 -2.42 -15.28
C HIS A 201 -1.09 -3.06 -14.57
N VAL A 202 -1.59 -4.18 -15.12
CA VAL A 202 -2.78 -4.89 -14.60
C VAL A 202 -2.64 -5.26 -13.12
N ALA A 203 -1.42 -5.59 -12.68
CA ALA A 203 -1.14 -5.92 -11.28
C ALA A 203 -1.42 -4.76 -10.30
N VAL A 204 -1.40 -3.48 -10.73
CA VAL A 204 -1.79 -2.36 -9.84
C VAL A 204 -3.27 -2.48 -9.47
N ARG A 205 -4.13 -2.71 -10.48
CA ARG A 205 -5.56 -2.92 -10.28
C ARG A 205 -5.85 -4.20 -9.50
N ASP A 206 -5.17 -5.29 -9.85
CA ASP A 206 -5.41 -6.59 -9.22
C ASP A 206 -4.93 -6.59 -7.76
N ALA A 207 -3.81 -5.93 -7.43
CA ALA A 207 -3.35 -5.74 -6.06
C ALA A 207 -4.37 -4.95 -5.22
N ALA A 208 -4.90 -3.86 -5.77
CA ALA A 208 -5.94 -3.07 -5.11
C ALA A 208 -7.20 -3.89 -4.83
N LYS A 209 -7.62 -4.76 -5.76
CA LYS A 209 -8.77 -5.67 -5.56
C LYS A 209 -8.52 -6.72 -4.49
N MET A 210 -7.28 -7.18 -4.35
CA MET A 210 -6.88 -8.20 -3.38
C MET A 210 -6.44 -7.60 -2.03
N ASN A 211 -6.58 -6.29 -1.84
CA ASN A 211 -6.12 -5.55 -0.65
C ASN A 211 -4.62 -5.75 -0.34
N ILE A 212 -3.80 -5.89 -1.39
CA ILE A 212 -2.35 -6.01 -1.25
C ILE A 212 -1.74 -4.61 -1.37
N PRO A 213 -0.96 -4.14 -0.37
CA PRO A 213 -0.30 -2.85 -0.44
C PRO A 213 0.75 -2.82 -1.55
N THR A 214 0.85 -1.67 -2.20
CA THR A 214 1.76 -1.47 -3.34
C THR A 214 2.70 -0.31 -3.10
N VAL A 215 3.98 -0.54 -3.40
CA VAL A 215 5.01 0.50 -3.51
C VAL A 215 5.34 0.63 -4.98
N GLY A 216 5.48 1.83 -5.52
CA GLY A 216 5.77 1.97 -6.95
C GLY A 216 6.53 3.23 -7.29
N VAL A 217 7.55 3.10 -8.14
CA VAL A 217 8.18 4.26 -8.78
C VAL A 217 7.22 4.80 -9.83
N VAL A 218 6.85 6.06 -9.70
CA VAL A 218 5.93 6.75 -10.60
C VAL A 218 6.66 7.87 -11.33
N ASP A 219 6.73 7.74 -12.65
CA ASP A 219 7.19 8.83 -13.51
C ASP A 219 6.01 9.76 -13.84
N THR A 220 6.33 10.93 -14.38
CA THR A 220 5.46 11.99 -14.88
C THR A 220 4.30 11.54 -15.76
N ASN A 221 4.38 10.41 -16.47
CA ASN A 221 3.31 9.86 -17.31
C ASN A 221 2.45 8.79 -16.59
N CYS A 222 2.76 8.45 -15.35
CA CYS A 222 2.11 7.40 -14.59
C CYS A 222 0.91 7.92 -13.78
N ASN A 223 0.00 7.01 -13.38
CA ASN A 223 -1.11 7.33 -12.48
C ASN A 223 -0.80 6.82 -11.05
N PRO A 224 -0.56 7.72 -10.08
CA PRO A 224 -0.22 7.33 -8.71
C PRO A 224 -1.43 6.92 -7.85
N CYS A 225 -2.68 7.15 -8.27
CA CYS A 225 -3.86 7.10 -7.39
C CYS A 225 -4.15 5.74 -6.74
N LEU A 226 -3.80 4.63 -7.39
CA LEU A 226 -4.03 3.28 -6.87
C LEU A 226 -2.81 2.69 -6.14
N ILE A 227 -1.70 3.42 -6.11
CA ILE A 227 -0.47 2.97 -5.47
C ILE A 227 -0.48 3.44 -4.02
N THR A 228 -0.20 2.53 -3.08
CA THR A 228 -0.27 2.85 -1.64
C THR A 228 0.87 3.78 -1.23
N TYR A 229 2.09 3.52 -1.71
CA TYR A 229 3.27 4.34 -1.47
C TYR A 229 3.93 4.68 -2.82
N PRO A 230 3.45 5.73 -3.52
CA PRO A 230 4.05 6.18 -4.76
C PRO A 230 5.38 6.88 -4.48
N ILE A 231 6.40 6.60 -5.27
CA ILE A 231 7.73 7.24 -5.22
C ILE A 231 7.89 8.02 -6.52
N PRO A 232 7.70 9.35 -6.52
CA PRO A 232 7.93 10.17 -7.70
C PRO A 232 9.38 10.08 -8.14
N GLY A 233 9.65 9.64 -9.36
CA GLY A 233 11.02 9.57 -9.85
C GLY A 233 11.15 8.89 -11.21
N ASN A 234 12.31 9.08 -11.83
CA ASN A 234 12.66 8.53 -13.13
C ASN A 234 12.77 6.99 -13.11
N ASP A 235 11.97 6.29 -13.91
CA ASP A 235 12.05 4.83 -14.10
C ASP A 235 12.78 4.41 -15.40
N ASP A 236 13.13 5.33 -16.29
CA ASP A 236 13.83 5.02 -17.56
C ASP A 236 15.35 4.93 -17.41
N SER A 237 15.96 5.78 -16.57
CA SER A 237 17.42 5.87 -16.51
C SER A 237 18.03 4.62 -15.89
N PRO A 238 19.06 4.01 -16.51
CA PRO A 238 19.78 2.91 -15.86
C PRO A 238 20.33 3.30 -14.49
N SER A 239 20.82 4.52 -14.31
CA SER A 239 21.37 5.00 -13.05
C SER A 239 20.31 5.04 -11.93
N SER A 240 19.09 5.48 -12.23
CA SER A 240 18.01 5.52 -11.25
C SER A 240 17.52 4.11 -10.91
N VAL A 241 17.33 3.25 -11.90
CA VAL A 241 16.90 1.86 -11.66
C VAL A 241 17.93 1.07 -10.84
N HIS A 242 19.23 1.21 -11.13
CA HIS A 242 20.28 0.60 -10.31
C HIS A 242 20.27 1.14 -8.88
N LEU A 243 20.00 2.43 -8.68
CA LEU A 243 19.87 3.03 -7.35
C LEU A 243 18.69 2.41 -6.61
N TYR A 244 17.50 2.35 -7.20
CA TYR A 244 16.32 1.75 -6.55
C TYR A 244 16.57 0.28 -6.20
N CYS A 245 17.08 -0.52 -7.13
CA CYS A 245 17.40 -1.92 -6.87
C CYS A 245 18.38 -2.06 -5.71
N ARG A 246 19.44 -1.23 -5.66
CA ARG A 246 20.40 -1.22 -4.57
C ARG A 246 19.75 -0.87 -3.23
N LEU A 247 18.90 0.17 -3.19
CA LEU A 247 18.23 0.62 -1.97
C LEU A 247 17.28 -0.43 -1.42
N PHE A 248 16.42 -1.01 -2.26
CA PHE A 248 15.50 -2.08 -1.83
C PHE A 248 16.27 -3.31 -1.35
N ARG A 249 17.32 -3.73 -2.08
CA ARG A 249 18.17 -4.86 -1.66
C ARG A 249 18.78 -4.65 -0.28
N ILE A 250 19.42 -3.50 -0.06
CA ILE A 250 20.05 -3.21 1.24
C ILE A 250 19.00 -3.17 2.35
N THR A 251 17.84 -2.56 2.08
CA THR A 251 16.75 -2.42 3.06
C THR A 251 16.18 -3.77 3.47
N ILE A 252 15.90 -4.66 2.52
CA ILE A 252 15.37 -6.00 2.79
C ILE A 252 16.40 -6.84 3.56
N ASN A 253 17.68 -6.80 3.16
CA ASN A 253 18.74 -7.52 3.85
C ASN A 253 18.93 -7.03 5.29
N ARG A 254 18.94 -5.71 5.52
CA ARG A 254 18.98 -5.11 6.85
C ARG A 254 17.80 -5.55 7.72
N ALA A 255 16.59 -5.56 7.16
CA ALA A 255 15.40 -6.00 7.87
C ALA A 255 15.47 -7.49 8.26
N LYS A 256 15.89 -8.36 7.33
CA LYS A 256 16.07 -9.80 7.58
C LYS A 256 17.15 -10.06 8.61
N GLU A 257 18.27 -9.35 8.55
CA GLU A 257 19.34 -9.46 9.53
C GLU A 257 18.89 -8.99 10.92
N LYS A 258 18.22 -7.84 11.00
CA LYS A 258 17.66 -7.32 12.25
C LYS A 258 16.65 -8.28 12.87
N ARG A 259 15.85 -8.96 12.03
CA ARG A 259 14.93 -10.00 12.47
C ARG A 259 15.66 -11.19 13.10
N ARG A 260 16.73 -11.69 12.47
CA ARG A 260 17.55 -12.78 13.03
C ARG A 260 18.20 -12.38 14.36
N GLN A 261 18.71 -11.15 14.46
CA GLN A 261 19.31 -10.62 15.69
C GLN A 261 18.29 -10.55 16.84
N MET A 262 17.06 -10.08 16.58
CA MET A 262 16.01 -10.03 17.61
C MET A 262 15.50 -11.40 18.02
N GLU A 263 15.34 -12.33 17.08
CA GLU A 263 15.00 -13.72 17.42
C GLU A 263 16.12 -14.37 18.26
N ALA A 264 17.39 -14.10 17.96
CA ALA A 264 18.52 -14.60 18.75
C ALA A 264 18.55 -13.99 20.16
N LEU A 265 18.29 -12.68 20.29
CA LEU A 265 18.25 -11.99 21.58
C LEU A 265 17.13 -12.55 22.49
N LEU A 266 15.93 -12.77 21.95
CA LEU A 266 14.84 -13.37 22.71
C LEU A 266 15.15 -14.80 23.15
N ARG A 267 15.80 -15.60 22.29
CA ARG A 267 16.25 -16.95 22.67
C ARG A 267 17.26 -16.95 23.82
N LEU A 268 18.09 -15.91 23.93
CA LEU A 268 19.04 -15.76 25.05
C LEU A 268 18.35 -15.30 26.33
N GLN A 269 17.26 -14.53 26.22
CA GLN A 269 16.48 -14.07 27.38
C GLN A 269 15.61 -15.18 27.98
N ASP A 270 15.12 -16.12 27.17
CA ASP A 270 14.29 -17.26 27.60
C ASP A 270 15.00 -18.62 27.40
N PRO A 271 16.09 -18.94 28.13
CA PRO A 271 16.83 -20.20 27.95
C PRO A 271 16.03 -21.46 28.30
N GLU A 272 15.03 -21.36 29.19
CA GLU A 272 14.19 -22.50 29.61
C GLU A 272 13.30 -23.07 28.48
N ARG A 273 13.00 -22.28 27.45
CA ARG A 273 12.25 -22.75 26.26
C ARG A 273 13.11 -23.53 25.26
N ALA A 274 14.44 -23.41 25.31
CA ALA A 274 15.34 -24.12 24.39
C ALA A 274 15.59 -25.56 24.83
N THR A 275 15.50 -25.84 26.13
CA THR A 275 15.50 -27.19 26.72
C THR A 275 14.08 -27.72 26.75
N GLY A 276 13.57 -28.23 25.63
CA GLY A 276 12.25 -28.85 25.58
C GLY A 276 12.11 -29.99 26.59
N GLN A 277 11.43 -29.75 27.72
CA GLN A 277 10.75 -30.83 28.43
C GLN A 277 9.51 -31.18 27.61
N PRO A 278 9.29 -32.47 27.25
CA PRO A 278 8.06 -32.88 26.60
C PRO A 278 6.88 -32.62 27.54
N ASP A 279 5.81 -32.05 27.00
CA ASP A 279 4.56 -31.79 27.73
C ASP A 279 4.13 -33.05 28.50
N PRO A 280 3.75 -32.95 29.79
CA PRO A 280 3.20 -34.09 30.51
C PRO A 280 1.93 -34.57 29.81
N LEU A 281 1.88 -35.86 29.47
CA LEU A 281 0.69 -36.49 28.90
C LEU A 281 -0.53 -36.18 29.78
N PRO A 282 -1.69 -35.83 29.19
CA PRO A 282 -2.89 -35.53 29.96
C PRO A 282 -3.28 -36.74 30.80
N GLN A 283 -3.27 -36.57 32.13
CA GLN A 283 -3.78 -37.57 33.06
C GLN A 283 -5.27 -37.71 32.81
N GLN A 284 -5.67 -38.87 32.31
CA GLN A 284 -7.08 -39.26 32.26
C GLN A 284 -7.55 -39.49 33.70
N SER A 285 -8.47 -38.63 34.15
CA SER A 285 -9.27 -38.81 35.35
C SER A 285 -10.70 -39.17 34.95
#